data_AF-A0A9P6TIA5-F1
#
_entry.id   AF-A0A9P6TIA5-F1
#
_cell.length_a   1.000
_cell.length_b   1.000
_cell.length_c   1.000
_cell.angle_alpha   90.00
_cell.angle_beta   90.00
_cell.angle_gamma   90.00
#
_symmetry.space_group_name_H-M   'P 1'
#
loop_
_entity.id
_entity.type
_entity.pdbx_description
1 polymer ?
#
loop_
_entity_poly.entity_id
_entity_poly.type
_entity_poly.pdbx_seq_one_letter_code
_entity_poly.pdbx_strand_id
1 'polypeptide(L)'
;MLHSPVEADIVIRSRIGPRISQMEKPPPPPPISHIAIRPSHIKSQFKPLTFINRGRHSVVRSVRTLENTLESQITTYAKLCTSVSTAYSSNGTLNDATVAESREVEGQIEDGLKQLSLLVDQMLRLLETTSPAPTSSMQHASTRHKEILADYERDFIRTRTSLREAEQRASLLSSVRSEISSFKSQQALSNDDRHLADRDRINTSHRLADDVLNQAYETRYEFSRQRNSIMGSNTRMGGVIASIPGVNSLVGMINSRRRRDTMILATVAGTCTFLLLLFTFR
;
A
#
# COMPACT_ATOMS: atom_id res chain seq x y z
N MET A 1 -49.30 23.43 23.02
CA MET A 1 -49.89 23.01 21.73
C MET A 1 -51.28 23.59 21.63
N LEU A 2 -51.62 24.16 20.47
CA LEU A 2 -52.79 25.02 20.14
C LEU A 2 -52.58 26.44 20.70
N HIS A 3 -52.43 27.53 19.92
CA HIS A 3 -53.02 27.88 18.63
C HIS A 3 -52.06 28.82 17.86
N SER A 4 -52.13 28.78 16.53
CA SER A 4 -51.35 29.56 15.56
C SER A 4 -52.18 30.77 15.06
N PRO A 5 -51.77 31.54 14.03
CA PRO A 5 -51.37 32.95 14.13
C PRO A 5 -52.32 33.89 13.36
N VAL A 6 -51.86 35.14 13.15
CA VAL A 6 -52.29 36.10 12.10
C VAL A 6 -53.41 37.06 12.50
N GLU A 7 -53.02 38.28 12.88
CA GLU A 7 -53.76 39.50 12.55
C GLU A 7 -52.85 40.73 12.65
N ALA A 8 -53.23 41.78 11.90
CA ALA A 8 -52.66 43.13 11.83
C ALA A 8 -51.38 43.27 10.96
N ASP A 9 -51.30 44.18 9.98
CA ASP A 9 -52.20 45.27 9.65
C ASP A 9 -51.78 45.99 8.35
N ILE A 10 -52.76 46.67 7.76
CA ILE A 10 -52.66 47.98 7.08
C ILE A 10 -51.97 47.98 5.70
N VAL A 11 -52.74 47.89 4.60
CA VAL A 11 -53.42 49.02 3.92
C VAL A 11 -52.43 49.88 3.13
N ILE A 12 -52.42 49.72 1.79
CA ILE A 12 -53.01 50.62 0.77
C ILE A 12 -52.63 50.05 -0.61
N ARG A 13 -53.62 49.43 -1.27
CA ARG A 13 -53.65 49.27 -2.73
C ARG A 13 -54.20 50.58 -3.30
N SER A 14 -53.45 51.28 -4.15
CA SER A 14 -54.07 52.23 -5.07
C SER A 14 -53.30 52.35 -6.39
N ARG A 15 -54.07 52.19 -7.46
CA ARG A 15 -53.87 52.65 -8.84
C ARG A 15 -52.99 51.83 -9.79
N ILE A 16 -53.73 51.18 -10.69
CA ILE A 16 -53.38 50.58 -11.97
C ILE A 16 -53.17 51.69 -13.02
N GLY A 17 -51.99 51.67 -13.66
CA GLY A 17 -51.64 52.05 -15.06
C GLY A 17 -51.93 53.47 -15.59
N PRO A 18 -51.55 53.77 -16.86
CA PRO A 18 -50.37 53.36 -17.64
C PRO A 18 -49.61 54.57 -18.23
N ARG A 19 -48.30 54.47 -18.56
CA ARG A 19 -47.69 55.41 -19.52
C ARG A 19 -46.44 54.85 -20.19
N ILE A 20 -46.51 54.82 -21.51
CA ILE A 20 -45.48 54.42 -22.46
C ILE A 20 -44.58 55.63 -22.75
N SER A 21 -43.29 55.37 -23.02
CA SER A 21 -42.27 56.23 -23.65
C SER A 21 -41.72 57.42 -22.84
N GLN A 22 -40.43 57.35 -22.49
CA GLN A 22 -39.32 58.10 -23.12
C GLN A 22 -38.03 57.98 -22.27
N MET A 23 -36.86 57.87 -22.94
CA MET A 23 -35.49 58.16 -22.46
C MET A 23 -34.95 57.29 -21.28
N GLU A 24 -33.84 56.57 -21.37
CA GLU A 24 -32.46 57.04 -21.62
C GLU A 24 -31.52 55.84 -21.89
N LYS A 25 -30.58 55.98 -22.83
CA LYS A 25 -29.61 54.94 -23.22
C LYS A 25 -28.46 54.88 -22.19
N PRO A 26 -27.97 53.71 -21.75
CA PRO A 26 -26.91 53.64 -20.73
C PRO A 26 -25.57 54.19 -21.28
N PRO A 27 -24.75 54.86 -20.44
CA PRO A 27 -23.50 55.47 -20.87
C PRO A 27 -22.45 54.41 -21.28
N PRO A 28 -21.56 54.73 -22.25
CA PRO A 28 -20.55 53.80 -22.71
C PRO A 28 -19.51 53.49 -21.63
N PRO A 29 -18.99 52.24 -21.56
CA PRO A 29 -17.95 51.87 -20.60
C PRO A 29 -16.63 52.60 -20.90
N PRO A 30 -15.82 52.93 -19.86
CA PRO A 30 -14.54 53.60 -20.04
C PRO A 30 -13.52 52.71 -20.78
N PRO A 31 -12.57 53.30 -21.52
CA PRO A 31 -11.59 52.54 -22.28
C PRO A 31 -10.67 51.73 -21.37
N ILE A 32 -10.48 50.46 -21.71
CA ILE A 32 -9.52 49.57 -21.06
C ILE A 32 -8.12 50.12 -21.35
N SER A 33 -7.49 50.74 -20.35
CA SER A 33 -6.05 50.98 -20.38
C SER A 33 -5.35 49.63 -20.44
N HIS A 34 -4.72 49.32 -21.56
CA HIS A 34 -3.80 48.19 -21.68
C HIS A 34 -2.64 48.39 -20.71
N ILE A 35 -2.77 47.86 -19.49
CA ILE A 35 -1.62 47.53 -18.65
C ILE A 35 -0.97 46.33 -19.32
N ALA A 36 0.00 46.61 -20.19
CA ALA A 36 0.92 45.61 -20.70
C ALA A 36 1.71 45.05 -19.51
N ILE A 37 1.21 43.96 -18.92
CA ILE A 37 1.96 43.18 -17.93
C ILE A 37 3.14 42.55 -18.67
N ARG A 38 4.31 43.18 -18.54
CA ARG A 38 5.58 42.73 -19.10
C ARG A 38 5.93 41.35 -18.51
N PRO A 39 5.97 40.25 -19.30
CA PRO A 39 6.18 38.92 -18.77
C PRO A 39 7.68 38.62 -18.71
N SER A 40 8.45 39.33 -17.87
CA SER A 40 9.90 39.09 -17.76
C SER A 40 10.39 38.73 -16.35
N HIS A 41 9.51 38.61 -15.34
CA HIS A 41 9.94 38.35 -13.95
C HIS A 41 9.30 37.13 -13.25
N ILE A 42 8.55 36.28 -13.96
CA ILE A 42 7.93 35.06 -13.39
C ILE A 42 8.71 33.78 -13.77
N LYS A 43 10.05 33.81 -13.68
CA LYS A 43 10.88 32.61 -13.93
C LYS A 43 11.83 32.22 -12.80
N SER A 44 12.03 33.09 -11.80
CA SER A 44 12.92 32.80 -10.65
C SER A 44 12.22 32.04 -9.50
N GLN A 45 10.88 32.12 -9.40
CA GLN A 45 10.11 31.48 -8.30
C GLN A 45 9.62 30.06 -8.59
N PHE A 46 9.67 29.57 -9.83
CA PHE A 46 9.07 28.28 -10.23
C PHE A 46 10.03 27.07 -10.13
N LYS A 47 11.33 27.31 -9.87
CA LYS A 47 12.34 26.26 -9.72
C LYS A 47 12.26 25.46 -8.39
N PRO A 48 12.00 26.06 -7.20
CA PRO A 48 11.93 25.28 -5.96
C PRO A 48 10.72 24.33 -5.91
N LEU A 49 9.58 24.75 -6.46
CA LEU A 49 8.34 23.96 -6.50
C LEU A 49 8.49 22.61 -7.21
N THR A 50 9.20 22.55 -8.35
CA THR A 50 9.40 21.29 -9.07
C THR A 50 10.37 20.35 -8.37
N PHE A 51 11.40 20.89 -7.70
CA PHE A 51 12.37 20.10 -6.95
C PHE A 51 11.78 19.48 -5.68
N ILE A 52 11.03 20.28 -4.91
CA ILE A 52 10.33 19.81 -3.70
C ILE A 52 9.28 18.74 -4.07
N ASN A 53 8.50 18.99 -5.13
CA ASN A 53 7.49 18.03 -5.56
C ASN A 53 8.13 16.72 -6.06
N ARG A 54 9.27 16.80 -6.78
CA ARG A 54 10.03 15.62 -7.21
C ARG A 54 10.62 14.83 -6.04
N GLY A 55 11.18 15.52 -5.03
CA GLY A 55 11.68 14.91 -3.79
C GLY A 55 10.58 14.22 -2.98
N ARG A 56 9.40 14.82 -2.91
CA ARG A 56 8.22 14.21 -2.27
C ARG A 56 7.78 12.94 -2.98
N HIS A 57 7.69 12.97 -4.31
CA HIS A 57 7.34 11.78 -5.09
C HIS A 57 8.34 10.63 -4.92
N SER A 58 9.64 10.93 -4.76
CA SER A 58 10.62 9.89 -4.43
C SER A 58 10.41 9.33 -3.03
N VAL A 59 10.20 10.17 -2.01
CA VAL A 59 9.97 9.70 -0.62
C VAL A 59 8.72 8.81 -0.56
N VAL A 60 7.61 9.23 -1.16
CA VAL A 60 6.37 8.44 -1.18
C VAL A 60 6.56 7.11 -1.90
N ARG A 61 7.35 7.06 -2.97
CA ARG A 61 7.69 5.80 -3.65
C ARG A 61 8.52 4.91 -2.73
N SER A 62 9.53 5.47 -2.06
CA SER A 62 10.39 4.74 -1.12
C SER A 62 9.62 4.18 0.08
N VAL A 63 8.67 4.95 0.63
CA VAL A 63 7.75 4.49 1.69
C VAL A 63 6.99 3.26 1.21
N ARG A 64 6.32 3.32 0.05
CA ARG A 64 5.54 2.19 -0.48
C ARG A 64 6.38 0.96 -0.78
N THR A 65 7.60 1.14 -1.31
CA THR A 65 8.48 0.00 -1.56
C THR A 65 8.89 -0.67 -0.26
N LEU A 66 9.19 0.12 0.78
CA LEU A 66 9.59 -0.40 2.08
C LEU A 66 8.41 -1.06 2.83
N GLU A 67 7.20 -0.50 2.73
CA GLU A 67 5.96 -1.12 3.24
C GLU A 67 5.74 -2.52 2.63
N ASN A 68 5.88 -2.66 1.31
CA ASN A 68 5.72 -3.97 0.65
C ASN A 68 6.78 -4.97 1.10
N THR A 69 8.03 -4.51 1.27
CA THR A 69 9.11 -5.37 1.79
C THR A 69 8.83 -5.80 3.23
N LEU A 70 8.41 -4.87 4.09
CA LEU A 70 8.04 -5.16 5.48
C LEU A 70 6.85 -6.12 5.58
N GLU A 71 5.82 -5.95 4.77
CA GLU A 71 4.68 -6.89 4.73
C GLU A 71 5.14 -8.31 4.40
N SER A 72 6.05 -8.46 3.42
CA SER A 72 6.64 -9.75 3.08
C SER A 72 7.45 -10.32 4.25
N GLN A 73 8.30 -9.51 4.89
CA GLN A 73 9.16 -9.94 5.99
C GLN A 73 8.35 -10.33 7.25
N ILE A 74 7.32 -9.56 7.60
CA ILE A 74 6.41 -9.88 8.72
C ILE A 74 5.68 -11.18 8.43
N THR A 75 5.24 -11.40 7.19
CA THR A 75 4.60 -12.66 6.79
C THR A 75 5.57 -13.85 6.90
N THR A 76 6.82 -13.71 6.45
CA THR A 76 7.83 -14.77 6.60
C THR A 76 8.15 -15.04 8.07
N TYR A 77 8.26 -13.99 8.88
CA TYR A 77 8.49 -14.09 10.32
C TYR A 77 7.35 -14.80 11.05
N ALA A 78 6.10 -14.48 10.72
CA ALA A 78 4.93 -15.17 11.25
C ALA A 78 4.94 -16.67 10.91
N LYS A 79 5.27 -17.03 9.66
CA LYS A 79 5.41 -18.44 9.23
C LYS A 79 6.51 -19.17 9.98
N LEU A 80 7.67 -18.51 10.17
CA LEU A 80 8.78 -19.06 10.95
C LEU A 80 8.36 -19.27 12.41
N CYS A 81 7.64 -18.32 13.02
CA CYS A 81 7.09 -18.47 14.36
C CYS A 81 6.18 -19.69 14.48
N THR A 82 5.25 -19.88 13.54
CA THR A 82 4.40 -21.07 13.55
C THR A 82 5.20 -22.35 13.32
N SER A 83 6.20 -22.32 12.42
CA SER A 83 7.10 -23.46 12.20
C SER A 83 7.86 -23.84 13.46
N VAL A 84 8.37 -22.86 14.23
CA VAL A 84 9.04 -23.10 15.52
C VAL A 84 8.07 -23.73 16.53
N SER A 85 6.85 -23.20 16.63
CA SER A 85 5.81 -23.72 17.54
C SER A 85 5.42 -25.16 17.19
N THR A 86 5.19 -25.46 15.91
CA THR A 86 4.82 -26.81 15.43
C THR A 86 5.98 -27.80 15.52
N ALA A 87 7.22 -27.37 15.20
CA ALA A 87 8.42 -28.21 15.36
C ALA A 87 8.63 -28.60 16.83
N TYR A 88 8.37 -27.66 17.75
CA TYR A 88 8.41 -27.92 19.16
C TYR A 88 7.32 -28.91 19.62
N SER A 89 6.05 -28.70 19.26
CA SER A 89 4.97 -29.62 19.61
C SER A 89 5.20 -31.04 19.07
N SER A 90 5.83 -31.17 17.91
CA SER A 90 5.99 -32.45 17.21
C SER A 90 7.18 -33.26 17.67
N ASN A 91 8.34 -32.63 17.72
CA ASN A 91 9.60 -33.30 17.99
C ASN A 91 10.11 -33.04 19.42
N GLY A 92 9.44 -32.15 20.17
CA GLY A 92 9.84 -31.72 21.52
C GLY A 92 11.23 -31.11 21.56
N THR A 93 11.72 -30.60 20.43
CA THR A 93 13.03 -29.97 20.24
C THR A 93 12.86 -28.77 19.32
N LEU A 94 13.57 -27.68 19.61
CA LEU A 94 13.61 -26.52 18.73
C LEU A 94 14.58 -26.79 17.59
N ASN A 95 14.21 -26.38 16.37
CA ASN A 95 15.16 -26.33 15.27
C ASN A 95 15.98 -25.05 15.38
N ASP A 96 17.22 -25.17 15.83
CA ASP A 96 18.13 -24.04 16.06
C ASP A 96 18.34 -23.20 14.78
N ALA A 97 18.36 -23.85 13.61
CA ALA A 97 18.44 -23.17 12.32
C ALA A 97 17.23 -22.26 12.06
N THR A 98 16.01 -22.74 12.35
CA THR A 98 14.78 -21.95 12.16
C THR A 98 14.70 -20.81 13.18
N VAL A 99 15.19 -21.02 14.41
CA VAL A 99 15.26 -19.96 15.43
C VAL A 99 16.27 -18.89 15.03
N ALA A 100 17.44 -19.27 14.51
CA ALA A 100 18.44 -18.34 13.99
C ALA A 100 17.90 -17.52 12.81
N GLU A 101 17.26 -18.17 11.84
CA GLU A 101 16.59 -17.51 10.71
C GLU A 101 15.50 -16.54 11.20
N SER A 102 14.70 -16.94 12.19
CA SER A 102 13.68 -16.08 12.79
C SER A 102 14.29 -14.80 13.39
N ARG A 103 15.43 -14.90 14.08
CA ARG A 103 16.13 -13.76 14.67
C ARG A 103 16.75 -12.83 13.63
N GLU A 104 17.25 -13.38 12.54
CA GLU A 104 17.75 -12.58 11.43
C GLU A 104 16.61 -11.74 10.82
N VAL A 105 15.47 -12.38 10.53
CA VAL A 105 14.28 -11.69 9.99
C VAL A 105 13.74 -10.69 11.01
N GLU A 106 13.75 -11.00 12.31
CA GLU A 106 13.38 -10.08 13.40
C GLU A 106 14.21 -8.78 13.32
N GLY A 107 15.54 -8.88 13.18
CA GLY A 107 16.42 -7.73 13.03
C GLY A 107 16.16 -6.92 11.76
N GLN A 108 15.92 -7.60 10.63
CA GLN A 108 15.59 -6.93 9.36
C GLN A 108 14.27 -6.14 9.45
N ILE A 109 13.27 -6.68 10.15
CA ILE A 109 11.99 -5.98 10.38
C ILE A 109 12.21 -4.76 11.29
N GLU A 110 12.99 -4.90 12.37
CA GLU A 110 13.30 -3.76 13.25
C GLU A 110 13.97 -2.61 12.50
N ASP A 111 14.94 -2.91 11.64
CA ASP A 111 15.63 -1.90 10.85
C ASP A 111 14.73 -1.30 9.76
N GLY A 112 13.89 -2.13 9.11
CA GLY A 112 12.89 -1.67 8.16
C GLY A 112 11.86 -0.73 8.80
N LEU A 113 11.37 -1.04 10.01
CA LEU A 113 10.44 -0.19 10.76
C LEU A 113 11.06 1.16 11.13
N LYS A 114 12.32 1.17 11.60
CA LYS A 114 13.06 2.42 11.86
C LYS A 114 13.19 3.26 10.60
N GLN A 115 13.56 2.64 9.48
CA GLN A 115 13.70 3.34 8.20
C GLN A 115 12.35 3.88 7.68
N LEU A 116 11.27 3.12 7.85
CA LEU A 116 9.92 3.55 7.46
C LEU A 116 9.48 4.74 8.30
N SER A 117 9.70 4.69 9.62
CA SER A 117 9.43 5.80 10.54
C SER A 117 10.14 7.09 10.10
N LEU A 118 11.44 7.01 9.80
CA LEU A 118 12.23 8.15 9.31
C LEU A 118 11.68 8.72 7.99
N LEU A 119 11.28 7.86 7.05
CA LEU A 119 10.72 8.28 5.76
C LEU A 119 9.32 8.92 5.92
N VAL A 120 8.49 8.39 6.82
CA VAL A 120 7.18 8.95 7.14
C VAL A 120 7.31 10.32 7.79
N ASP A 121 8.28 10.49 8.70
CA ASP A 121 8.59 11.80 9.28
C ASP A 121 9.15 12.78 8.26
N GLN A 122 10.04 12.32 7.37
CA GLN A 122 10.52 13.14 6.26
C GLN A 122 9.37 13.59 5.35
N MET A 123 8.43 12.69 5.05
CA MET A 123 7.24 13.00 4.26
C MET A 123 6.38 14.07 4.94
N LEU A 124 6.19 13.99 6.26
CA LEU A 124 5.43 14.98 7.03
C LEU A 124 6.11 16.35 7.01
N ARG A 125 7.43 16.41 7.21
CA ARG A 125 8.23 17.66 7.13
C ARG A 125 8.18 18.30 5.74
N LEU A 126 8.22 17.49 4.68
CA LEU A 126 8.06 17.98 3.31
C LEU A 126 6.64 18.54 3.07
N LEU A 127 5.63 18.00 3.77
CA LEU A 127 4.26 18.48 3.69
C LEU A 127 4.09 19.85 4.36
N GLU A 128 4.73 20.06 5.51
CA GLU A 128 4.74 21.34 6.24
C GLU A 128 5.45 22.47 5.48
N THR A 129 6.49 22.12 4.72
CA THR A 129 7.28 23.08 3.93
C THR A 129 6.73 23.32 2.52
N THR A 130 5.65 22.62 2.13
CA THR A 130 5.02 22.76 0.82
C THR A 130 4.19 24.04 0.75
N SER A 131 4.52 24.91 -0.21
CA SER A 131 3.73 26.09 -0.60
C SER A 131 3.41 26.02 -2.09
N PRO A 132 2.15 26.18 -2.54
CA PRO A 132 0.95 26.50 -1.75
C PRO A 132 0.56 25.36 -0.80
N ALA A 133 -0.33 25.66 0.16
CA ALA A 133 -0.71 24.75 1.24
C ALA A 133 -1.03 23.33 0.73
N PRO A 134 -0.63 22.29 1.49
CA PRO A 134 -0.83 20.90 1.09
C PRO A 134 -2.31 20.58 0.93
N THR A 135 -2.65 19.80 -0.11
CA THR A 135 -4.04 19.40 -0.37
C THR A 135 -4.53 18.43 0.71
N SER A 136 -5.83 18.42 1.00
CA SER A 136 -6.46 17.47 1.95
C SER A 136 -6.08 16.01 1.62
N SER A 137 -6.03 15.64 0.34
CA SER A 137 -5.60 14.31 -0.10
C SER A 137 -4.15 13.96 0.31
N MET A 138 -3.25 14.94 0.32
CA MET A 138 -1.86 14.73 0.73
C MET A 138 -1.72 14.59 2.24
N GLN A 139 -2.51 15.35 3.01
CA GLN A 139 -2.58 15.21 4.46
C GLN A 139 -3.13 13.82 4.85
N HIS A 140 -4.24 13.39 4.26
CA HIS A 140 -4.80 12.06 4.50
C HIS A 140 -3.83 10.94 4.13
N ALA A 141 -3.11 11.06 3.01
CA ALA A 141 -2.10 10.08 2.64
C ALA A 141 -0.98 9.98 3.69
N SER A 142 -0.51 11.09 4.22
CA SER A 142 0.52 11.10 5.27
C SER A 142 0.03 10.49 6.58
N THR A 143 -1.19 10.82 7.01
CA THR A 143 -1.81 10.23 8.20
C THR A 143 -1.97 8.72 8.05
N ARG A 144 -2.41 8.26 6.88
CA ARG A 144 -2.54 6.84 6.59
C ARG A 144 -1.20 6.09 6.70
N HIS A 145 -0.11 6.66 6.19
CA HIS A 145 1.20 6.02 6.31
C HIS A 145 1.69 5.94 7.77
N LYS A 146 1.30 6.89 8.64
CA LYS A 146 1.52 6.79 10.09
C LYS A 146 0.70 5.68 10.74
N GLU A 147 -0.57 5.54 10.36
CA GLU A 147 -1.43 4.46 10.86
C GLU A 147 -0.88 3.09 10.46
N ILE A 148 -0.48 2.93 9.19
CA ILE A 148 0.12 1.69 8.67
C ILE A 148 1.42 1.34 9.43
N LEU A 149 2.29 2.32 9.69
CA LEU A 149 3.50 2.10 10.50
C LEU A 149 3.15 1.58 11.89
N ALA A 150 2.18 2.20 12.57
CA ALA A 150 1.76 1.79 13.91
C ALA A 150 1.11 0.39 13.91
N ASP A 151 0.39 0.04 12.82
CA ASP A 151 -0.15 -1.31 12.63
C ASP A 151 0.97 -2.35 12.49
N TYR A 152 1.99 -2.07 11.66
CA TYR A 152 3.14 -2.98 11.52
C TYR A 152 3.93 -3.14 12.81
N GLU A 153 4.13 -2.08 13.59
CA GLU A 153 4.78 -2.16 14.92
C GLU A 153 3.99 -3.06 15.87
N ARG A 154 2.66 -2.92 15.91
CA ARG A 154 1.79 -3.77 16.75
C ARG A 154 1.83 -5.22 16.30
N ASP A 155 1.72 -5.48 15.00
CA ASP A 155 1.78 -6.84 14.44
C ASP A 155 3.15 -7.50 14.69
N PHE A 156 4.23 -6.73 14.58
CA PHE A 156 5.58 -7.19 14.88
C PHE A 156 5.76 -7.55 16.36
N ILE A 157 5.35 -6.67 17.28
CA ILE A 157 5.43 -6.91 18.73
C ILE A 157 4.62 -8.16 19.12
N ARG A 158 3.42 -8.30 18.55
CA ARG A 158 2.56 -9.46 18.78
C ARG A 158 3.25 -10.76 18.34
N THR A 159 3.75 -10.80 17.11
CA THR A 159 4.43 -11.98 16.56
C THR A 159 5.71 -12.31 17.33
N ARG A 160 6.49 -11.29 17.72
CA ARG A 160 7.70 -11.44 18.54
C ARG A 160 7.38 -12.02 19.91
N THR A 161 6.34 -11.53 20.57
CA THR A 161 5.91 -12.04 21.89
C THR A 161 5.51 -13.50 21.78
N SER A 162 4.74 -13.87 20.76
CA SER A 162 4.35 -15.25 20.49
C SER A 162 5.57 -16.18 20.31
N LEU A 163 6.57 -15.75 19.54
CA LEU A 163 7.80 -16.53 19.34
C LEU A 163 8.58 -16.68 20.66
N ARG A 164 8.73 -15.60 21.44
CA ARG A 164 9.42 -15.63 22.73
C ARG A 164 8.74 -16.58 23.71
N GLU A 165 7.41 -16.59 23.77
CA GLU A 165 6.68 -17.53 24.60
C GLU A 165 6.90 -18.98 24.14
N ALA A 166 6.93 -19.23 22.83
CA ALA A 166 7.23 -20.56 22.29
C ALA A 166 8.66 -21.01 22.65
N GLU A 167 9.66 -20.13 22.50
CA GLU A 167 11.05 -20.38 22.93
C GLU A 167 11.12 -20.67 24.44
N GLN A 168 10.45 -19.88 25.27
CA GLN A 168 10.43 -20.06 26.73
C GLN A 168 9.80 -21.38 27.13
N ARG A 169 8.63 -21.72 26.57
CA ARG A 169 7.97 -23.02 26.80
C ARG A 169 8.90 -24.17 26.44
N ALA A 170 9.59 -24.06 25.31
CA ALA A 170 10.51 -25.08 24.86
C ALA A 170 11.75 -25.20 25.75
N SER A 171 12.33 -24.08 26.19
CA SER A 171 13.47 -24.10 27.11
C SER A 171 13.13 -24.75 28.45
N LEU A 172 11.96 -24.43 29.02
CA LEU A 172 11.52 -24.98 30.31
C LEU A 172 11.29 -26.49 30.22
N LEU A 173 10.62 -26.95 29.16
CA LEU A 173 10.25 -28.35 28.99
C LEU A 173 11.41 -29.21 28.44
N SER A 174 12.40 -28.62 27.78
CA SER A 174 13.63 -29.31 27.36
C SER A 174 14.38 -29.90 28.55
N SER A 175 14.53 -29.14 29.63
CA SER A 175 15.18 -29.61 30.86
C SER A 175 14.42 -30.78 31.50
N VAL A 176 13.10 -30.65 31.63
CA VAL A 176 12.23 -31.72 32.17
C VAL A 176 12.31 -32.98 31.29
N ARG A 177 12.29 -32.81 29.96
CA ARG A 177 12.37 -33.95 29.03
C ARG A 177 13.70 -34.67 29.11
N SER A 178 14.82 -33.94 29.29
CA SER A 178 16.14 -34.52 29.48
C SER A 178 16.23 -35.33 30.78
N GLU A 179 15.62 -34.84 31.86
CA GLU A 179 15.59 -35.55 33.14
C GLU A 179 14.73 -36.82 33.03
N ILE A 180 13.53 -36.71 32.44
CA ILE A 180 12.64 -37.87 32.19
C ILE A 180 13.32 -38.91 31.29
N SER A 181 13.98 -38.50 30.21
CA SER A 181 14.64 -39.44 29.31
C SER A 181 15.82 -40.15 29.99
N SER A 182 16.59 -39.45 30.82
CA SER A 182 17.68 -40.04 31.60
C SER A 182 17.16 -41.07 32.60
N PHE A 183 16.10 -40.75 33.35
CA PHE A 183 15.44 -41.67 34.26
C PHE A 183 14.86 -42.89 33.53
N LYS A 184 14.17 -42.65 32.42
CA LYS A 184 13.58 -43.70 31.58
C LYS A 184 14.63 -44.62 30.94
N SER A 185 15.83 -44.11 30.66
CA SER A 185 16.94 -44.90 30.10
C SER A 185 17.63 -45.80 31.13
N GLN A 186 17.60 -45.42 32.41
CA GLN A 186 18.14 -46.24 33.51
C GLN A 186 17.20 -47.39 33.90
N GLN A 187 15.90 -47.27 33.62
CA GLN A 187 14.91 -48.31 33.87
C GLN A 187 14.70 -49.17 32.62
N ALA A 188 14.95 -50.48 32.71
CA ALA A 188 14.61 -51.41 31.64
C ALA A 188 13.08 -51.43 31.45
N LEU A 189 12.60 -50.76 30.40
CA LEU A 189 11.17 -50.57 30.15
C LEU A 189 10.46 -51.90 29.91
N SER A 190 9.35 -52.11 30.60
CA SER A 190 8.47 -53.27 30.36
C SER A 190 7.75 -53.11 29.01
N ASN A 191 7.21 -54.21 28.48
CA ASN A 191 6.39 -54.16 27.26
C ASN A 191 5.17 -53.22 27.42
N ASP A 192 4.60 -53.15 28.62
CA ASP A 192 3.48 -52.24 28.94
C ASP A 192 3.90 -50.77 28.87
N ASP A 193 5.09 -50.40 29.34
CA ASP A 193 5.62 -49.03 29.20
C ASP A 193 5.81 -48.63 27.74
N ARG A 194 6.15 -49.61 26.89
CA ARG A 194 6.28 -49.40 25.45
C ARG A 194 4.93 -49.14 24.80
N HIS A 195 3.88 -49.86 25.22
CA HIS A 195 2.50 -49.63 24.76
C HIS A 195 1.94 -48.29 25.23
N LEU A 196 2.22 -47.88 26.48
CA LEU A 196 1.82 -46.57 26.98
C LEU A 196 2.53 -45.43 26.22
N ALA A 197 3.84 -45.56 25.99
CA ALA A 197 4.60 -44.59 25.20
C ALA A 197 4.08 -44.48 23.75
N ASP A 198 3.60 -45.57 23.17
CA ASP A 198 3.00 -45.56 21.84
C ASP A 198 1.65 -44.82 21.81
N ARG A 199 0.82 -45.00 22.84
CA ARG A 199 -0.43 -44.24 23.01
C ARG A 199 -0.17 -42.74 23.19
N ASP A 200 0.85 -42.37 23.95
CA ASP A 200 1.25 -40.96 24.11
C ASP A 200 1.72 -40.35 22.80
N ARG A 201 2.50 -41.10 22.00
CA ARG A 201 2.92 -40.69 20.66
C ARG A 201 1.72 -40.51 19.72
N ILE A 202 0.75 -41.42 19.75
CA ILE A 202 -0.47 -41.32 18.96
C ILE A 202 -1.28 -40.09 19.37
N ASN A 203 -1.45 -39.84 20.67
CA ASN A 203 -2.19 -38.68 21.17
C ASN A 203 -1.50 -37.36 20.79
N THR A 204 -0.18 -37.31 20.92
CA THR A 204 0.63 -36.17 20.46
C THR A 204 0.47 -35.97 18.95
N SER A 205 0.53 -37.05 18.16
CA SER A 205 0.33 -36.99 16.70
C SER A 205 -1.06 -36.49 16.31
N HIS A 206 -2.10 -36.87 17.06
CA HIS A 206 -3.45 -36.38 16.84
C HIS A 206 -3.54 -34.87 17.09
N ARG A 207 -2.98 -34.38 18.20
CA ARG A 207 -2.93 -32.94 18.50
C ARG A 207 -2.16 -32.15 17.44
N LEU A 208 -1.08 -32.72 16.91
CA LEU A 208 -0.33 -32.10 15.80
C LEU A 208 -1.15 -32.04 14.52
N ALA A 209 -1.93 -33.08 14.22
CA ALA A 209 -2.82 -33.05 13.07
C ALA A 209 -3.86 -31.93 13.23
N ASP A 210 -4.40 -31.75 14.44
CA ASP A 210 -5.34 -30.68 14.76
C ASP A 210 -4.69 -29.29 14.65
N ASP A 211 -3.46 -29.11 15.14
CA ASP A 211 -2.70 -27.85 15.03
C ASP A 211 -2.35 -27.52 13.57
N VAL A 212 -1.93 -28.50 12.77
CA VAL A 212 -1.66 -28.31 11.34
C VAL A 212 -2.94 -27.97 10.58
N LEU A 213 -4.08 -28.56 10.94
CA LEU A 213 -5.38 -28.20 10.38
C LEU A 213 -5.75 -26.75 10.72
N ASN A 214 -5.62 -26.35 11.99
CA ASN A 214 -5.88 -24.97 12.41
C ASN A 214 -4.96 -23.97 11.71
N GLN A 215 -3.67 -24.28 11.61
CA GLN A 215 -2.70 -23.47 10.87
C GLN A 215 -3.05 -23.39 9.38
N ALA A 216 -3.55 -24.47 8.77
CA ALA A 216 -4.01 -24.47 7.37
C ALA A 216 -5.27 -23.60 7.19
N TYR A 217 -6.19 -23.59 8.17
CA TYR A 217 -7.35 -22.70 8.16
C TYR A 217 -6.96 -21.23 8.33
N GLU A 218 -5.99 -20.92 9.19
CA GLU A 218 -5.45 -19.57 9.37
C GLU A 218 -4.73 -19.09 8.10
N THR A 219 -3.91 -19.94 7.48
CA THR A 219 -3.25 -19.66 6.20
C THR A 219 -4.27 -19.43 5.07
N ARG A 220 -5.37 -20.19 5.04
CA ARG A 220 -6.47 -19.97 4.08
C ARG A 220 -7.15 -18.62 4.28
N TYR A 221 -7.33 -18.20 5.54
CA TYR A 221 -7.89 -16.89 5.88
C TYR A 221 -6.94 -15.75 5.48
N GLU A 222 -5.63 -15.91 5.70
CA GLU A 222 -4.61 -14.96 5.25
C GLU A 222 -4.52 -14.86 3.73
N PHE A 223 -4.60 -15.98 2.99
CA PHE A 223 -4.70 -15.93 1.52
C PHE A 223 -5.99 -15.26 1.03
N SER A 224 -7.10 -15.40 1.77
CA SER A 224 -8.34 -14.67 1.47
C SER A 224 -8.17 -13.16 1.71
N ARG A 225 -7.52 -12.77 2.82
CA ARG A 225 -7.21 -11.36 3.15
C ARG A 225 -6.24 -10.75 2.13
N GLN A 226 -5.19 -11.48 1.74
CA GLN A 226 -4.26 -11.08 0.67
C GLN A 226 -4.97 -10.96 -0.68
N ARG A 227 -5.91 -11.85 -1.01
CA ARG A 227 -6.72 -11.73 -2.24
C ARG A 227 -7.56 -10.45 -2.27
N ASN A 228 -8.14 -10.04 -1.14
CA ASN A 228 -8.86 -8.77 -1.04
C ASN A 228 -7.92 -7.56 -1.20
N SER A 229 -6.68 -7.63 -0.71
CA SER A 229 -5.65 -6.62 -0.93
C SER A 229 -5.22 -6.54 -2.42
N ILE A 230 -5.03 -7.68 -3.09
CA ILE A 230 -4.69 -7.75 -4.52
C ILE A 230 -5.86 -7.25 -5.38
N MET A 231 -7.10 -7.62 -5.08
CA MET A 231 -8.27 -7.10 -5.78
C MET A 231 -8.40 -5.59 -5.61
N GLY A 232 -8.22 -5.06 -4.38
CA GLY A 232 -8.21 -3.61 -4.14
C GLY A 232 -7.08 -2.88 -4.89
N SER A 233 -5.93 -3.52 -5.07
CA SER A 233 -4.82 -3.00 -5.87
C SER A 233 -5.13 -3.01 -7.36
N ASN A 234 -5.81 -4.03 -7.88
CA ASN A 234 -6.28 -4.10 -9.27
C ASN A 234 -7.39 -3.07 -9.54
N THR A 235 -8.31 -2.83 -8.58
CA THR A 235 -9.31 -1.76 -8.69
C THR A 235 -8.68 -0.38 -8.68
N ARG A 236 -7.60 -0.16 -7.93
CA ARG A 236 -6.82 1.11 -7.97
C ARG A 236 -6.07 1.27 -9.28
N MET A 237 -5.52 0.19 -9.86
CA MET A 237 -4.88 0.24 -11.19
C MET A 237 -5.88 0.53 -12.30
N GLY A 238 -7.05 -0.11 -12.28
CA GLY A 238 -8.18 0.21 -13.18
C GLY A 238 -8.72 1.62 -12.96
N GLY A 239 -8.77 2.08 -11.70
CA GLY A 239 -9.15 3.44 -11.32
C GLY A 239 -8.15 4.51 -11.74
N VAL A 240 -6.85 4.23 -11.78
CA VAL A 240 -5.81 5.14 -12.31
C VAL A 240 -5.92 5.25 -13.84
N ILE A 241 -6.24 4.15 -14.53
CA ILE A 241 -6.52 4.18 -15.97
C ILE A 241 -7.80 4.97 -16.26
N ALA A 242 -8.81 4.88 -15.39
CA ALA A 242 -10.07 5.62 -15.50
C ALA A 242 -10.00 7.09 -15.04
N SER A 243 -9.09 7.45 -14.13
CA SER A 243 -8.98 8.80 -13.54
C SER A 243 -7.95 9.71 -14.21
N ILE A 244 -7.24 9.24 -15.24
CA ILE A 244 -6.48 10.12 -16.14
C ILE A 244 -7.25 10.27 -17.47
N PRO A 245 -8.24 11.18 -17.54
CA PRO A 245 -8.86 11.52 -18.82
C PRO A 245 -7.78 12.06 -19.77
N GLY A 246 -7.57 11.38 -20.90
CA GLY A 246 -6.62 11.79 -21.94
C GLY A 246 -5.41 10.88 -22.18
N VAL A 247 -5.18 9.82 -21.39
CA VAL A 247 -4.11 8.82 -21.69
C VAL A 247 -4.40 8.12 -23.02
N ASN A 248 -5.67 7.82 -23.32
CA ASN A 248 -6.05 7.20 -24.59
C ASN A 248 -5.73 8.12 -25.80
N SER A 249 -5.86 9.44 -25.62
CA SER A 249 -5.49 10.44 -26.62
C SER A 249 -3.97 10.63 -26.73
N LEU A 250 -3.24 10.62 -25.61
CA LEU A 250 -1.77 10.71 -25.58
C LEU A 250 -1.08 9.48 -26.18
N VAL A 251 -1.52 8.28 -25.81
CA VAL A 251 -1.07 7.00 -26.39
C VAL A 251 -1.45 6.92 -27.87
N GLY A 252 -2.66 7.39 -28.23
CA GLY A 252 -3.09 7.52 -29.63
C GLY A 252 -2.22 8.47 -30.45
N MET A 253 -1.85 9.64 -29.90
CA MET A 253 -0.94 10.60 -30.55
C MET A 253 0.48 10.06 -30.69
N ILE A 254 0.98 9.32 -29.71
CA ILE A 254 2.30 8.67 -29.76
C ILE A 254 2.31 7.58 -30.85
N ASN A 255 1.27 6.75 -30.91
CA ASN A 255 1.16 5.67 -31.89
C ASN A 255 0.92 6.19 -33.32
N SER A 256 0.20 7.31 -33.49
CA SER A 256 0.00 7.93 -34.81
C SER A 256 1.29 8.53 -35.39
N ARG A 257 2.18 9.04 -34.52
CA ARG A 257 3.50 9.54 -34.95
C ARG A 257 4.42 8.40 -35.36
N ARG A 258 4.47 7.31 -34.58
CA ARG A 258 5.25 6.11 -34.90
C ARG A 258 4.78 5.41 -36.18
N ARG A 259 3.46 5.35 -36.43
CA ARG A 259 2.89 4.81 -37.68
C ARG A 259 3.26 5.63 -38.92
N ARG A 260 3.29 6.96 -38.83
CA ARG A 260 3.70 7.82 -39.94
C ARG A 260 5.17 7.63 -40.29
N ASP A 261 6.04 7.57 -39.28
CA ASP A 261 7.48 7.35 -39.50
C ASP A 261 7.76 5.99 -40.16
N THR A 262 7.04 4.93 -39.76
CA THR A 262 7.15 3.60 -40.39
C THR A 262 6.63 3.60 -41.83
N MET A 263 5.52 4.30 -42.14
CA MET A 263 5.03 4.39 -43.52
C MET A 263 6.02 5.12 -44.44
N ILE A 264 6.60 6.24 -43.98
CA ILE A 264 7.59 6.99 -44.76
C ILE A 264 8.82 6.12 -45.04
N LEU A 265 9.35 5.43 -44.02
CA LEU A 265 10.50 4.55 -44.16
C LEU A 265 10.23 3.40 -45.13
N ALA A 266 9.06 2.76 -45.03
CA ALA A 266 8.66 1.66 -45.90
C ALA A 266 8.52 2.11 -47.37
N THR A 267 7.93 3.29 -47.62
CA THR A 267 7.83 3.84 -48.97
C THR A 267 9.21 4.14 -49.54
N VAL A 268 10.11 4.80 -48.81
CA VAL A 268 11.46 5.12 -49.31
C VAL A 268 12.25 3.84 -49.61
N ALA A 269 12.25 2.87 -48.69
CA ALA A 269 12.93 1.59 -48.90
C ALA A 269 12.36 0.81 -50.08
N GLY A 270 11.02 0.74 -50.22
CA GLY A 270 10.35 0.05 -51.32
C GLY A 270 10.65 0.69 -52.68
N THR A 271 10.57 2.02 -52.76
CA THR A 271 10.84 2.75 -54.01
C THR A 271 12.30 2.59 -54.43
N CYS A 272 13.23 2.68 -53.48
CA CYS A 272 14.66 2.48 -53.76
C CYS A 272 14.95 1.05 -54.25
N THR A 273 14.34 0.04 -53.62
CA THR A 273 14.52 -1.37 -54.02
C THR A 273 13.94 -1.64 -55.40
N PHE A 274 12.78 -1.05 -55.73
CA PHE A 274 12.14 -1.19 -57.04
C PHE A 274 12.96 -0.56 -58.17
N LEU A 275 13.52 0.64 -57.94
CA LEU A 275 14.40 1.31 -58.91
C LEU A 275 15.69 0.51 -59.15
N LEU A 276 16.29 -0.06 -58.11
CA LEU A 276 17.45 -0.93 -58.26
C LEU A 276 17.14 -2.18 -59.07
N LEU A 277 15.98 -2.82 -58.85
CA LEU A 277 15.54 -3.97 -59.65
C LEU A 277 15.36 -3.59 -61.12
N LEU A 278 14.69 -2.47 -61.41
CA LEU A 278 14.52 -1.99 -62.80
C LEU A 278 15.86 -1.65 -63.47
N PHE A 279 16.83 -1.10 -62.74
CA PHE A 279 18.17 -0.84 -63.27
C PHE A 279 18.96 -2.12 -63.53
N THR A 280 18.77 -3.15 -62.70
CA THR A 280 19.52 -4.41 -62.84
C THR A 280 18.94 -5.30 -63.95
N PHE A 281 17.62 -5.26 -64.16
CA PHE A 281 16.92 -6.01 -65.21
C PHE A 281 16.88 -5.31 -66.58
N ARG A 282 17.44 -4.10 -66.68
CA ARG A 282 17.48 -3.32 -67.93
C ARG A 282 18.92 -3.13 -68.38
#